data_AF-A0A0C3CS08-F1
#
_entry.id   AF-A0A0C3CS08-F1
#
_cell.length_a   1.000
_cell.length_b   1.000
_cell.length_c   1.000
_cell.angle_alpha   90.00
_cell.angle_beta   90.00
_cell.angle_gamma   90.00
#
_symmetry.space_group_name_H-M   'P 1'
#
loop_
_entity.id
_entity.type
_entity.pdbx_description
1 polymer ?
#
loop_
_entity_poly.entity_id
_entity_poly.type
_entity_poly.pdbx_seq_one_letter_code
_entity_poly.pdbx_strand_id
1 'polypeptide(L)' 'IGYMVCFPGTSSTCYGSHAKAAAELIVRHEFYIQFLEVVRDLKEKWNFTNIEQNIYCGLQDDP' A
#
# COMPACT_ATOMS: atom_id res chain seq x y z
N ILE A 1 11.67 15.34 -7.49
CA ILE A 1 10.31 15.24 -8.04
C ILE A 1 9.54 14.28 -7.14
N GLY A 2 8.68 14.81 -6.26
CA GLY A 2 7.83 14.01 -5.38
C GLY A 2 6.41 14.01 -5.93
N TYR A 3 5.99 12.93 -6.58
CA TYR A 3 4.60 12.77 -6.97
C TYR A 3 3.82 12.22 -5.78
N MET A 4 2.82 12.99 -5.33
CA MET A 4 1.85 12.51 -4.35
C MET A 4 0.94 11.52 -5.08
N VAL A 5 1.10 10.23 -4.78
CA VAL A 5 0.22 9.19 -5.32
C VAL A 5 -1.13 9.36 -4.62
N CYS A 6 -2.10 9.94 -5.32
CA CYS A 6 -3.47 10.00 -4.85
C CYS A 6 -4.04 8.59 -4.94
N PHE A 7 -4.00 7.85 -3.83
CA PHE A 7 -4.67 6.54 -3.78
C PHE A 7 -6.15 6.76 -4.09
N PRO A 8 -6.73 5.99 -5.04
CA PRO A 8 -8.12 6.19 -5.43
C PRO A 8 -9.02 6.02 -4.21
N GLY A 9 -9.79 7.05 -3.90
CA GLY A 9 -10.73 7.01 -2.78
C GLY A 9 -11.71 5.86 -2.96
N THR A 10 -11.78 4.98 -1.97
CA THR A 10 -12.84 3.98 -1.90
C THR A 10 -14.10 4.69 -1.40
N SER A 11 -15.20 4.55 -2.15
CA SER A 11 -16.50 5.10 -1.75
C SER A 11 -17.50 3.96 -1.80
N SER A 12 -18.12 3.67 -0.65
CA SER A 12 -19.09 2.58 -0.49
C SER A 12 -20.33 2.73 -1.37
N THR A 13 -20.57 3.92 -1.92
CA THR A 13 -21.67 4.23 -2.84
C THR A 13 -21.28 4.16 -4.33
N CYS A 14 -19.99 4.00 -4.66
CA CYS A 14 -19.52 3.91 -6.03
C CYS A 14 -19.08 2.47 -6.35
N TYR A 15 -19.96 1.74 -7.03
CA TYR A 15 -19.69 0.38 -7.50
C TYR A 15 -18.43 0.35 -8.39
N GLY A 16 -17.46 -0.48 -8.04
CA GLY A 16 -16.16 -0.60 -8.73
C GLY A 16 -15.02 0.27 -8.19
N SER A 17 -15.25 1.15 -7.21
CA SER A 17 -14.19 1.94 -6.59
C SER A 17 -13.15 1.07 -5.85
N HIS A 18 -13.60 -0.02 -5.23
CA HIS A 18 -12.74 -1.03 -4.61
C HIS A 18 -11.90 -1.80 -5.64
N ALA A 19 -12.48 -2.16 -6.79
CA ALA A 19 -11.75 -2.85 -7.86
C ALA A 19 -10.69 -1.94 -8.50
N LYS A 20 -10.99 -0.64 -8.64
CA LYS A 20 -10.03 0.35 -9.13
C LYS A 20 -8.87 0.57 -8.17
N ALA A 21 -9.15 0.60 -6.87
CA ALA A 21 -8.11 0.65 -5.84
C ALA A 21 -7.24 -0.61 -5.82
N ALA A 22 -7.84 -1.80 -5.95
CA ALA A 22 -7.09 -3.05 -6.08
C ALA A 22 -6.22 -3.06 -7.34
N ALA A 23 -6.74 -2.61 -8.49
CA ALA A 23 -5.98 -2.53 -9.74
C ALA A 23 -4.77 -1.58 -9.61
N GLU A 24 -4.93 -0.41 -9.01
CA GLU A 24 -3.81 0.52 -8.74
C GLU A 24 -2.77 -0.12 -7.80
N LEU A 25 -3.21 -0.83 -6.77
CA LEU A 25 -2.34 -1.53 -5.82
C LEU A 25 -1.52 -2.63 -6.51
N ILE A 26 -2.15 -3.41 -7.40
CA ILE A 26 -1.48 -4.47 -8.16
C ILE A 26 -0.51 -3.87 -9.19
N VAL A 27 -0.93 -2.85 -9.94
CA VAL A 27 -0.09 -2.21 -10.96
C VAL A 27 1.15 -1.56 -10.35
N ARG A 28 1.04 -1.04 -9.12
CA ARG A 28 2.12 -0.34 -8.42
C ARG A 28 2.61 -1.12 -7.20
N HIS A 29 2.47 -2.44 -7.24
CA HIS A 29 2.75 -3.33 -6.12
C HIS A 29 4.17 -3.16 -5.56
N GLU A 30 5.18 -3.24 -6.43
CA GLU A 30 6.59 -3.03 -6.04
C GLU A 30 6.84 -1.65 -5.40
N PHE A 31 6.16 -0.61 -5.88
CA PHE A 31 6.26 0.72 -5.31
C PHE A 31 5.74 0.78 -3.88
N TYR A 32 4.62 0.10 -3.58
CA TYR A 32 4.06 0.06 -2.23
C TYR A 32 4.92 -0.77 -1.28
N ILE A 33 5.53 -1.86 -1.74
CA ILE A 33 6.49 -2.65 -0.95
C ILE A 33 7.70 -1.78 -0.58
N GLN A 34 8.34 -1.16 -1.58
CA GLN A 34 9.50 -0.28 -1.34
C GLN A 34 9.14 0.91 -0.45
N PHE A 35 7.95 1.48 -0.63
CA PHE A 35 7.47 2.55 0.23
C PHE A 35 7.35 2.10 1.69
N LEU A 36 6.78 0.91 1.94
CA LEU A 36 6.69 0.35 3.29
C LEU A 36 8.07 0.10 3.90
N GLU A 37 9.02 -0.43 3.13
CA GLU A 37 10.40 -0.63 3.60
C GLU A 37 11.09 0.70 3.96
N VAL A 38 10.97 1.73 3.11
CA VAL A 38 11.51 3.07 3.40
C VAL A 38 10.85 3.65 4.65
N VAL A 39 9.53 3.51 4.80
CA VAL A 39 8.81 3.98 5.99
C VAL A 39 9.26 3.24 7.25
N ARG A 40 9.53 1.93 7.17
CA ARG A 40 10.12 1.15 8.26
C ARG A 40 11.48 1.69 8.64
N ASP A 41 12.36 1.87 7.66
CA ASP A 41 13.76 2.28 7.89
C ASP A 41 13.88 3.72 8.40
N LEU A 42 12.91 4.58 8.10
CA LEU A 42 12.81 5.93 8.65
C LEU A 42 12.33 5.98 10.11
N LYS A 43 11.73 4.90 10.64
CA LYS A 43 11.26 4.89 12.04
C LYS A 43 12.41 4.66 12.99
N GLU A 44 12.40 5.30 14.15
CA GLU A 44 13.42 5.13 15.20
C GLU A 44 13.62 3.67 15.63
N LYS A 45 12.56 2.86 15.60
CA LYS A 45 12.58 1.45 15.99
C LYS A 45 12.80 0.47 14.84
N TRP A 46 12.93 0.94 13.59
CA TRP A 46 13.06 0.13 12.37
C TRP A 46 12.08 -1.04 12.26
N ASN A 47 10.87 -0.86 12.79
CA ASN A 47 9.85 -1.92 12.87
C ASN A 47 8.53 -1.44 12.27
N PHE A 48 7.82 -2.38 11.66
CA PHE A 48 6.43 -2.19 11.25
C PHE A 48 5.50 -2.16 12.47
N THR A 49 4.44 -1.36 12.39
CA THR A 49 3.28 -1.53 13.28
C THR A 49 2.50 -2.79 12.89
N ASN A 50 1.65 -3.30 13.79
CA ASN A 50 0.82 -4.47 13.50
C ASN A 50 0.00 -4.33 12.20
N ILE A 51 -0.50 -3.13 11.91
CA ILE A 51 -1.28 -2.86 10.69
C ILE A 51 -0.37 -2.87 9.46
N GLU A 52 0.77 -2.18 9.50
CA GLU A 52 1.73 -2.15 8.39
C GLU A 52 2.30 -3.53 8.10
N GLN A 53 2.60 -4.33 9.13
CA GLN A 53 3.09 -5.69 9.00
C GLN A 53 2.05 -6.60 8.32
N ASN A 54 0.78 -6.48 8.71
CA ASN A 54 -0.30 -7.22 8.07
C ASN A 54 -0.45 -6.84 6.59
N ILE A 55 -0.33 -5.54 6.27
CA ILE A 55 -0.37 -5.05 4.88
C ILE A 55 0.84 -5.56 4.10
N TYR A 56 2.04 -5.47 4.66
CA TYR A 56 3.28 -5.93 4.03
C TYR A 56 3.24 -7.44 3.75
N CYS A 57 2.84 -8.25 4.74
CA CYS A 57 2.64 -9.68 4.54
C CYS A 57 1.56 -9.97 3.50
N GLY A 58 0.42 -9.28 3.53
CA GLY A 58 -0.64 -9.45 2.54
C GLY A 58 -0.27 -9.01 1.12
N LEU A 59 0.69 -8.09 0.98
CA LEU A 59 1.27 -7.72 -0.32
C LEU A 59 2.28 -8.77 -0.79
N GLN A 60 3.02 -9.43 0.09
CA GLN A 60 3.97 -10.49 -0.27
C GLN A 60 3.33 -11.87 -0.42
N ASP A 61 2.05 -12.01 -0.09
CA ASP A 61 1.28 -13.24 -0.29
C ASP A 61 0.93 -13.36 -1.79
N ASP A 62 1.93 -13.74 -2.59
CA ASP A 62 1.73 -14.12 -3.99
C ASP A 62 0.83 -15.38 -4.06
N PRO A 63 -0.20 -15.40 -4.91
CA PRO A 63 -1.16 -16.52 -5.00
C PRO A 63 -0.58 -17.81 -5.59
#